data_AF-A0A5B0LYI8-F1
#
_entry.id   AF-A0A5B0LYI8-F1
#
_cell.length_a   1.000
_cell.length_b   1.000
_cell.length_c   1.000
_cell.angle_alpha   90.00
_cell.angle_beta   90.00
_cell.angle_gamma   90.00
#
_symmetry.space_group_name_H-M   'P 1'
#
loop_
_entity.id
_entity.type
_entity.pdbx_description
1 polymer ?
#
loop_
_entity_poly.entity_id
_entity_poly.type
_entity_poly.pdbx_seq_one_letter_code
_entity_poly.pdbx_strand_id
1 'polypeptide(L)'
;MPIPPTGSVTVVPLGDQVMAIPDCPHLAYNNYAKTLICVTCHEDIPTSNVHGHMLSSHKLKVAKAEIIDKFLAYGIKLPEDNIKYPPRKNRVDPCIPVQGLYMYLGYTCTALYHGKPCGLSGCKEKTLSNHLREQHQVSGSGWKDYCETRFVQHLRTDHIKFFSVLYRQPSPEIICSSHLGSGNEIQAEGSILWDKLSQEALCA
;
A
#
# COMPACT_ATOMS: atom_id res chain seq x y z
N MET A 1 20.29 3.30 6.60
CA MET A 1 19.24 4.24 6.14
C MET A 1 18.20 4.37 7.26
N PRO A 2 17.75 5.59 7.61
CA PRO A 2 16.76 5.77 8.66
C PRO A 2 15.42 5.18 8.22
N ILE A 3 14.88 4.32 9.08
CA ILE A 3 13.56 3.74 8.92
C ILE A 3 12.55 4.87 9.18
N PRO A 4 11.60 5.17 8.27
CA PRO A 4 10.60 6.21 8.52
C PRO A 4 9.80 5.89 9.79
N PRO A 5 9.19 6.86 10.47
CA PRO A 5 8.38 6.60 11.65
C PRO A 5 7.28 5.56 11.36
N THR A 6 7.00 4.68 12.32
CA THR A 6 5.87 3.72 12.25
C THR A 6 4.58 4.45 11.91
N GLY A 7 3.84 3.96 10.90
CA GLY A 7 2.61 4.61 10.42
C GLY A 7 2.82 5.67 9.32
N SER A 8 4.06 5.97 8.94
CA SER A 8 4.35 6.79 7.76
C SER A 8 3.81 6.11 6.50
N VAL A 9 3.08 6.89 5.71
CA VAL A 9 2.53 6.48 4.41
C VAL A 9 3.21 7.28 3.31
N THR A 10 3.57 6.61 2.22
CA THR A 10 4.08 7.27 1.02
C THR A 10 3.42 6.68 -0.21
N VAL A 11 3.23 7.48 -1.24
CA VAL A 11 2.75 7.01 -2.53
C VAL A 11 3.93 6.49 -3.32
N VAL A 12 3.84 5.25 -3.81
CA VAL A 12 4.83 4.75 -4.77
C VAL A 12 4.61 5.52 -6.08
N PRO A 13 5.60 6.27 -6.60
CA PRO A 13 5.42 7.09 -7.80
C PRO A 13 5.00 6.26 -9.01
N LEU A 14 4.26 6.90 -9.90
CA LEU A 14 3.88 6.31 -11.18
C LEU A 14 5.11 6.08 -12.05
N GLY A 15 5.06 5.05 -12.87
CA GLY A 15 6.15 4.67 -13.77
C GLY A 15 5.69 3.63 -14.78
N ASP A 16 6.63 2.77 -15.18
CA ASP A 16 6.47 1.74 -16.20
C ASP A 16 5.44 0.64 -15.88
N GLN A 17 5.00 0.51 -14.63
CA GLN A 17 3.93 -0.42 -14.27
C GLN A 17 2.54 0.12 -14.63
N VAL A 18 2.38 1.44 -14.81
CA VAL A 18 1.07 2.10 -14.86
C VAL A 18 0.71 2.52 -16.29
N MET A 19 -0.44 2.05 -16.76
CA MET A 19 -1.03 2.41 -18.05
C MET A 19 -2.27 3.27 -17.79
N ALA A 20 -2.11 4.59 -17.86
CA ALA A 20 -3.21 5.53 -17.80
C ALA A 20 -3.81 5.76 -19.20
N ILE A 21 -5.11 5.99 -19.26
CA ILE A 21 -5.79 6.40 -20.50
C ILE A 21 -6.37 7.82 -20.34
N PRO A 22 -6.31 8.69 -21.36
CA PRO A 22 -6.81 10.07 -21.26
C PRO A 22 -8.28 10.17 -20.84
N ASP A 23 -9.12 9.21 -21.27
CA ASP A 23 -10.57 9.23 -21.05
C ASP A 23 -11.00 8.89 -19.61
N CYS A 24 -10.06 8.48 -18.76
CA CYS A 24 -10.29 8.08 -17.38
C CYS A 24 -9.19 8.66 -16.46
N PRO A 25 -9.14 9.98 -16.20
CA PRO A 25 -8.01 10.63 -15.54
C PRO A 25 -7.75 10.17 -14.09
N HIS A 26 -8.75 9.60 -13.43
CA HIS A 26 -8.60 9.05 -12.08
C HIS A 26 -8.14 7.58 -12.06
N LEU A 27 -8.29 6.87 -13.18
CA LEU A 27 -8.10 5.43 -13.24
C LEU A 27 -6.91 5.09 -14.12
N ALA A 28 -6.12 4.12 -13.68
CA ALA A 28 -5.08 3.54 -14.50
C ALA A 28 -5.04 2.03 -14.30
N TYR A 29 -4.52 1.32 -15.29
CA TYR A 29 -4.26 -0.10 -15.17
C TYR A 29 -2.82 -0.33 -14.72
N ASN A 30 -2.62 -1.01 -13.60
CA ASN A 30 -1.28 -1.45 -13.20
C ASN A 30 -0.98 -2.81 -13.84
N ASN A 31 -0.08 -2.82 -14.83
CA ASN A 31 0.28 -4.00 -15.60
C ASN A 31 1.11 -5.03 -14.81
N TYR A 32 1.78 -4.60 -13.74
CA TYR A 32 2.56 -5.49 -12.87
C TYR A 32 1.65 -6.27 -11.92
N ALA A 33 0.75 -5.58 -11.21
CA ALA A 33 -0.22 -6.17 -10.29
C ALA A 33 -1.49 -6.68 -11.00
N LYS A 34 -1.63 -6.40 -12.30
CA LYS A 34 -2.80 -6.77 -13.12
C LYS A 34 -4.12 -6.30 -12.52
N THR A 35 -4.16 -5.06 -12.02
CA THR A 35 -5.34 -4.50 -11.34
C THR A 35 -5.62 -3.08 -11.80
N LEU A 36 -6.89 -2.68 -11.72
CA LEU A 36 -7.28 -1.28 -11.86
C LEU A 36 -6.90 -0.54 -10.57
N ILE A 37 -6.33 0.65 -10.70
CA ILE A 37 -5.99 1.51 -9.58
C ILE A 37 -6.61 2.88 -9.77
N CYS A 38 -6.96 3.53 -8.66
CA CYS A 38 -7.27 4.95 -8.67
C CYS A 38 -5.99 5.73 -8.36
N VAL A 39 -5.48 6.50 -9.32
CA VAL A 39 -4.24 7.28 -9.17
C VAL A 39 -4.43 8.56 -8.36
N THR A 40 -5.68 8.92 -8.03
CA THR A 40 -5.99 10.05 -7.14
C THR A 40 -6.18 9.59 -5.69
N CYS A 41 -6.80 8.43 -5.47
CA CYS A 41 -7.00 7.87 -4.13
C CYS A 41 -5.86 6.94 -3.69
N HIS A 42 -4.99 6.53 -4.61
CA HIS A 42 -3.87 5.61 -4.40
C HIS A 42 -4.25 4.26 -3.80
N GLU A 43 -5.40 3.74 -4.23
CA GLU A 43 -5.92 2.42 -3.87
C GLU A 43 -6.25 1.59 -5.13
N ASP A 44 -6.23 0.27 -4.98
CA ASP A 44 -6.70 -0.64 -6.01
C ASP A 44 -8.23 -0.78 -5.99
N ILE A 45 -8.80 -0.96 -7.17
CA ILE A 45 -10.24 -0.95 -7.38
C ILE A 45 -10.64 -2.24 -8.10
N PRO A 46 -11.35 -3.17 -7.44
CA PRO A 46 -12.00 -4.28 -8.14
C PRO A 46 -12.88 -3.75 -9.26
N THR A 47 -12.82 -4.37 -10.45
CA THR A 47 -13.58 -3.91 -11.62
C THR A 47 -15.09 -3.89 -11.33
N SER A 48 -15.62 -4.84 -10.54
CA SER A 48 -17.00 -4.81 -10.02
C SER A 48 -17.36 -3.54 -9.24
N ASN A 49 -16.41 -3.00 -8.48
CA ASN A 49 -16.61 -1.89 -7.56
C ASN A 49 -16.29 -0.51 -8.17
N VAL A 50 -15.79 -0.47 -9.41
CA VAL A 50 -15.34 0.79 -10.03
C VAL A 50 -16.44 1.84 -10.10
N HIS A 51 -17.68 1.45 -10.42
CA HIS A 51 -18.81 2.37 -10.43
C HIS A 51 -19.03 3.02 -9.05
N GLY A 52 -19.04 2.19 -8.00
CA GLY A 52 -19.23 2.63 -6.63
C GLY A 52 -18.13 3.58 -6.16
N HIS A 53 -16.86 3.25 -6.47
CA HIS A 53 -15.72 4.10 -6.15
C HIS A 53 -15.77 5.45 -6.88
N MET A 54 -16.01 5.46 -8.20
CA MET A 54 -16.09 6.70 -8.97
C MET A 54 -17.20 7.62 -8.47
N LEU A 55 -18.35 7.04 -8.10
CA LEU A 55 -19.46 7.81 -7.55
C LEU A 55 -19.16 8.35 -6.15
N SER A 56 -18.59 7.54 -5.26
CA SER A 56 -18.39 7.92 -3.85
C SER A 56 -17.20 8.87 -3.67
N SER A 57 -16.06 8.54 -4.27
CA SER A 57 -14.78 9.24 -4.09
C SER A 57 -14.62 10.43 -5.03
N HIS A 58 -15.12 10.33 -6.26
CA HIS A 58 -14.91 11.36 -7.29
C HIS A 58 -16.20 12.09 -7.71
N LYS A 59 -17.36 11.67 -7.19
CA LYS A 59 -18.67 12.22 -7.57
C LYS A 59 -18.97 12.10 -9.07
N LEU A 60 -18.36 11.12 -9.73
CA LEU A 60 -18.51 10.85 -11.16
C LEU A 60 -19.45 9.67 -11.38
N LYS A 61 -20.58 9.91 -12.03
CA LYS A 61 -21.55 8.87 -12.39
C LYS A 61 -21.20 8.27 -13.75
N VAL A 62 -20.36 7.24 -13.74
CA VAL A 62 -19.91 6.51 -14.93
C VAL A 62 -20.28 5.03 -14.80
N ALA A 63 -20.77 4.42 -15.88
CA ALA A 63 -21.13 3.01 -15.86
C ALA A 63 -19.88 2.11 -15.88
N LYS A 64 -19.92 0.96 -15.20
CA LYS A 64 -18.82 -0.03 -15.25
C LYS A 64 -18.51 -0.46 -16.68
N ALA A 65 -19.53 -0.74 -17.48
CA ALA A 65 -19.38 -1.15 -18.88
C ALA A 65 -18.63 -0.10 -19.70
N GLU A 66 -18.97 1.18 -19.52
CA GLU A 66 -18.29 2.29 -20.20
C GLU A 66 -16.80 2.36 -19.86
N ILE A 67 -16.42 2.13 -18.60
CA ILE A 67 -15.01 2.06 -18.20
C ILE A 67 -14.32 0.88 -18.86
N ILE A 68 -14.96 -0.30 -18.86
CA ILE A 68 -14.41 -1.50 -19.50
C ILE A 68 -14.18 -1.24 -21.00
N ASP A 69 -15.15 -0.66 -21.69
CA ASP A 69 -15.07 -0.36 -23.12
C ASP A 69 -13.97 0.66 -23.42
N LYS A 70 -13.83 1.70 -22.58
CA LYS A 70 -12.73 2.67 -22.69
C LYS A 70 -11.38 1.99 -22.57
N PHE A 71 -11.13 1.19 -21.54
CA PHE A 71 -9.84 0.48 -21.40
C PHE A 71 -9.61 -0.51 -22.54
N LEU A 72 -10.66 -1.20 -23.01
CA LEU A 72 -10.58 -2.14 -24.12
C LEU A 72 -10.19 -1.44 -25.44
N ALA A 73 -10.65 -0.21 -25.67
CA ALA A 73 -10.27 0.58 -26.86
C ALA A 73 -8.76 0.89 -26.92
N TYR A 74 -8.07 0.89 -25.78
CA TYR A 74 -6.60 1.01 -25.70
C TYR A 74 -5.89 -0.36 -25.63
N GLY A 75 -6.61 -1.45 -25.90
CA GLY A 75 -6.07 -2.82 -25.86
C GLY A 75 -5.90 -3.38 -24.45
N ILE A 76 -6.47 -2.75 -23.43
CA ILE A 76 -6.35 -3.17 -22.04
C ILE A 76 -7.60 -3.94 -21.61
N LYS A 77 -7.48 -5.25 -21.44
CA LYS A 77 -8.54 -6.07 -20.84
C LYS A 77 -8.47 -5.98 -19.32
N LEU A 78 -9.46 -5.34 -18.70
CA LEU A 78 -9.57 -5.28 -17.25
C LEU A 78 -9.81 -6.67 -16.64
N PRO A 79 -9.24 -6.95 -15.45
CA PRO A 79 -9.39 -8.24 -14.80
C PRO A 79 -10.83 -8.41 -14.31
N GLU A 80 -11.36 -9.63 -14.47
CA GLU A 80 -12.50 -10.10 -13.69
C GLU A 80 -12.10 -10.19 -12.21
N ASP A 81 -13.06 -10.10 -11.29
CA ASP A 81 -12.92 -9.73 -9.86
C ASP A 81 -11.89 -10.51 -9.00
N ASN A 82 -11.20 -11.50 -9.57
CA ASN A 82 -10.11 -12.23 -8.95
C ASN A 82 -8.78 -11.49 -9.11
N ILE A 83 -8.50 -10.57 -8.20
CA ILE A 83 -7.16 -10.00 -8.03
C ILE A 83 -6.19 -11.13 -7.67
N LYS A 84 -5.20 -11.35 -8.53
CA LYS A 84 -4.01 -12.12 -8.20
C LYS A 84 -3.05 -11.19 -7.47
N TYR A 85 -2.49 -11.64 -6.36
CA TYR A 85 -1.40 -10.91 -5.70
C TYR A 85 -0.32 -10.54 -6.73
N PRO A 86 0.41 -9.42 -6.53
CA PRO A 86 1.54 -9.10 -7.38
C PRO A 86 2.52 -10.29 -7.42
N PRO A 87 3.20 -10.51 -8.56
CA PRO A 87 4.10 -11.65 -8.73
C PRO A 87 5.09 -11.80 -7.56
N ARG A 88 5.04 -12.95 -6.89
CA ARG A 88 5.94 -13.32 -5.78
C ARG A 88 6.20 -14.82 -5.77
N LYS A 89 7.39 -15.24 -5.33
CA LYS A 89 7.78 -16.65 -5.25
C LYS A 89 6.97 -17.38 -4.18
N ASN A 90 6.87 -16.80 -2.98
CA ASN A 90 6.07 -17.31 -1.88
C ASN A 90 5.32 -16.18 -1.16
N ARG A 91 4.39 -16.54 -0.28
CA ARG A 91 3.60 -15.58 0.52
C ARG A 91 4.46 -14.65 1.39
N VAL A 92 5.58 -15.15 1.88
CA VAL A 92 6.53 -14.42 2.74
C VAL A 92 7.52 -13.55 1.98
N ASP A 93 7.69 -13.81 0.68
CA ASP A 93 8.67 -13.10 -0.11
C ASP A 93 8.14 -11.71 -0.46
N PRO A 94 8.90 -10.65 -0.18
CA PRO A 94 8.51 -9.30 -0.57
C PRO A 94 8.49 -9.20 -2.11
N CYS A 95 7.51 -8.47 -2.64
CA CYS A 95 7.43 -8.19 -4.07
C CYS A 95 7.91 -6.76 -4.39
N ILE A 96 8.08 -6.43 -5.67
CA ILE A 96 8.34 -5.04 -6.07
C ILE A 96 7.10 -4.20 -5.70
N PRO A 97 7.25 -2.97 -5.18
CA PRO A 97 6.11 -2.11 -4.89
C PRO A 97 5.25 -1.87 -6.13
N VAL A 98 3.94 -1.94 -5.93
CA VAL A 98 2.92 -1.58 -6.90
C VAL A 98 2.87 -0.06 -6.99
N GLN A 99 3.31 0.47 -8.13
CA GLN A 99 3.30 1.90 -8.44
C GLN A 99 1.87 2.45 -8.43
N GLY A 100 1.73 3.68 -7.94
CA GLY A 100 0.47 4.38 -7.79
C GLY A 100 -0.33 4.07 -6.53
N LEU A 101 0.11 3.08 -5.73
CA LEU A 101 -0.53 2.73 -4.46
C LEU A 101 0.24 3.25 -3.24
N TYR A 102 -0.46 3.39 -2.12
CA TYR A 102 0.17 3.68 -0.84
C TYR A 102 1.06 2.53 -0.36
N MET A 103 2.18 2.91 0.24
CA MET A 103 3.13 2.05 0.93
C MET A 103 3.27 2.54 2.38
N TYR A 104 3.23 1.58 3.30
CA TYR A 104 3.24 1.84 4.73
C TYR A 104 4.46 1.17 5.35
N LEU A 105 5.03 1.79 6.39
CA LEU A 105 5.85 1.02 7.33
C LEU A 105 4.92 0.21 8.23
N GLY A 106 5.00 -1.11 8.10
CA GLY A 106 4.18 -2.04 8.85
C GLY A 106 4.99 -3.22 9.35
N TYR A 107 4.31 -4.36 9.43
CA TYR A 107 4.82 -5.54 10.09
C TYR A 107 4.47 -6.81 9.32
N THR A 108 5.30 -7.84 9.46
CA THR A 108 5.07 -9.16 8.90
C THR A 108 5.33 -10.23 9.96
N CYS A 109 4.39 -11.17 10.09
CA CYS A 109 4.48 -12.30 10.99
C CYS A 109 5.52 -13.30 10.47
N THR A 110 6.51 -13.61 11.31
CA THR A 110 7.61 -14.56 11.01
C THR A 110 7.40 -15.93 11.67
N ALA A 111 6.35 -16.10 12.48
CA ALA A 111 6.03 -17.36 13.12
C ALA A 111 5.68 -18.47 12.11
N LEU A 112 5.86 -19.71 12.55
CA LEU A 112 5.38 -20.88 11.81
C LEU A 112 3.89 -21.13 12.12
N TYR A 113 3.14 -21.48 11.09
CA TYR A 113 1.77 -21.97 11.16
C TYR A 113 1.70 -23.31 10.43
N HIS A 114 1.38 -24.40 11.12
CA HIS A 114 1.40 -25.77 10.57
C HIS A 114 2.72 -26.12 9.85
N GLY A 115 3.85 -25.77 10.48
CA GLY A 115 5.20 -26.05 9.96
C GLY A 115 5.61 -25.19 8.75
N LYS A 116 4.82 -24.19 8.35
CA LYS A 116 5.13 -23.28 7.24
C LYS A 116 5.22 -21.83 7.71
N PRO A 117 6.05 -20.98 7.08
CA PRO A 117 6.08 -19.55 7.39
C PRO A 117 4.70 -18.91 7.22
N CYS A 118 4.24 -18.16 8.22
CA CYS A 118 2.91 -17.54 8.20
C CYS A 118 2.81 -16.41 7.15
N GLY A 119 3.70 -15.42 7.25
CA GLY A 119 3.78 -14.33 6.27
C GLY A 119 2.55 -13.42 6.22
N LEU A 120 1.78 -13.35 7.30
CA LEU A 120 0.71 -12.35 7.40
C LEU A 120 1.34 -10.98 7.61
N SER A 121 0.99 -10.02 6.75
CA SER A 121 1.42 -8.63 6.87
C SER A 121 0.29 -7.74 7.36
N GLY A 122 0.64 -6.58 7.92
CA GLY A 122 -0.32 -5.54 8.29
C GLY A 122 0.37 -4.22 8.62
N CYS A 123 -0.36 -3.10 8.54
CA CYS A 123 0.19 -1.77 8.84
C CYS A 123 0.02 -1.33 10.30
N LYS A 124 -0.69 -2.11 11.14
CA LYS A 124 -0.98 -1.77 12.55
C LYS A 124 -0.47 -2.86 13.48
N GLU A 125 0.16 -2.47 14.57
CA GLU A 125 0.61 -3.40 15.62
C GLU A 125 -0.54 -4.28 16.12
N LYS A 126 -1.69 -3.67 16.41
CA LYS A 126 -2.89 -4.36 16.90
C LYS A 126 -3.34 -5.49 15.97
N THR A 127 -3.19 -5.32 14.65
CA THR A 127 -3.52 -6.37 13.67
C THR A 127 -2.63 -7.59 13.87
N LEU A 128 -1.33 -7.39 14.04
CA LEU A 128 -0.38 -8.47 14.21
C LEU A 128 -0.43 -9.10 15.59
N SER A 129 -0.56 -8.30 16.65
CA SER A 129 -0.69 -8.82 18.01
C SER A 129 -1.93 -9.71 18.16
N ASN A 130 -3.06 -9.30 17.55
CA ASN A 130 -4.28 -10.12 17.54
C ASN A 130 -4.08 -11.40 16.74
N HIS A 131 -3.50 -11.31 15.55
CA HIS A 131 -3.20 -12.47 14.71
C HIS A 131 -2.29 -13.49 15.43
N LEU A 132 -1.20 -13.04 16.06
CA LEU A 132 -0.26 -13.90 16.79
C LEU A 132 -0.92 -14.55 18.02
N ARG A 133 -1.80 -13.83 18.71
CA ARG A 133 -2.58 -14.40 19.82
C ARG A 133 -3.56 -15.47 19.32
N GLU A 134 -4.29 -15.20 18.25
CA GLU A 134 -5.39 -16.05 17.80
C GLU A 134 -4.92 -17.26 16.98
N GLN A 135 -3.89 -17.09 16.15
CA GLN A 135 -3.43 -18.11 15.20
C GLN A 135 -2.17 -18.83 15.68
N HIS A 136 -1.38 -18.20 16.54
CA HIS A 136 -0.11 -18.75 17.02
C HIS A 136 -0.05 -18.91 18.55
N GLN A 137 -1.13 -18.57 19.28
CA GLN A 137 -1.24 -18.68 20.73
C GLN A 137 -0.15 -17.90 21.49
N VAL A 138 0.44 -16.88 20.85
CA VAL A 138 1.46 -16.02 21.47
C VAL A 138 0.76 -14.96 22.32
N SER A 139 1.07 -14.94 23.61
CA SER A 139 0.42 -14.08 24.60
C SER A 139 1.31 -12.92 25.07
N GLY A 140 0.70 -11.85 25.59
CA GLY A 140 1.40 -10.71 26.16
C GLY A 140 2.25 -9.93 25.14
N SER A 141 3.43 -9.46 25.58
CA SER A 141 4.38 -8.71 24.73
C SER A 141 5.22 -9.58 23.80
N GLY A 142 5.16 -10.91 23.94
CA GLY A 142 5.99 -11.85 23.15
C GLY A 142 5.69 -11.87 21.65
N TRP A 143 4.63 -11.19 21.19
CA TRP A 143 4.34 -11.07 19.75
C TRP A 143 5.43 -10.33 18.98
N LYS A 144 6.17 -9.42 19.63
CA LYS A 144 7.24 -8.65 18.99
C LYS A 144 8.38 -9.53 18.51
N ASP A 145 8.64 -10.65 19.18
CA ASP A 145 9.70 -11.59 18.82
C ASP A 145 9.38 -12.37 17.53
N TYR A 146 8.10 -12.41 17.13
CA TYR A 146 7.60 -13.12 15.95
C TYR A 146 7.16 -12.17 14.84
N CYS A 147 7.72 -10.96 14.85
CA CYS A 147 7.30 -9.86 14.02
C CYS A 147 8.52 -9.12 13.47
N GLU A 148 8.53 -8.91 12.16
CA GLU A 148 9.54 -8.08 11.51
C GLU A 148 8.88 -6.81 10.95
N THR A 149 9.49 -5.66 11.20
CA THR A 149 9.09 -4.39 10.58
C THR A 149 9.47 -4.41 9.11
N ARG A 150 8.49 -4.21 8.21
CA ARG A 150 8.69 -4.21 6.76
C ARG A 150 7.78 -3.17 6.09
N PHE A 151 8.18 -2.74 4.90
CA PHE A 151 7.25 -2.01 4.04
C PHE A 151 6.16 -2.94 3.53
N VAL A 152 4.94 -2.45 3.57
CA VAL A 152 3.75 -3.20 3.16
C VAL A 152 2.86 -2.33 2.29
N GLN A 153 2.17 -2.97 1.36
CA GLN A 153 1.04 -2.39 0.63
C GLN A 153 -0.18 -3.28 0.84
N HIS A 154 -1.34 -2.81 0.42
CA HIS A 154 -2.55 -3.63 0.42
C HIS A 154 -3.22 -3.63 -0.94
N LEU A 155 -3.92 -4.73 -1.21
CA LEU A 155 -4.93 -4.80 -2.25
C LEU A 155 -6.29 -5.09 -1.59
N ARG A 156 -7.35 -4.53 -2.15
CA ARG A 156 -8.74 -4.71 -1.75
C ARG A 156 -9.37 -5.78 -2.64
N THR A 157 -9.51 -6.99 -2.10
CA THR A 157 -10.43 -8.01 -2.65
C THR A 157 -11.78 -7.90 -1.92
N ASP A 158 -12.44 -9.00 -1.56
CA ASP A 158 -13.54 -8.99 -0.56
C ASP A 158 -13.10 -8.45 0.81
N HIS A 159 -11.80 -8.51 1.11
CA HIS A 159 -11.17 -8.00 2.32
C HIS A 159 -9.85 -7.32 1.96
N ILE A 160 -9.40 -6.39 2.81
CA ILE A 160 -8.08 -5.77 2.69
C ILE A 160 -7.02 -6.83 2.97
N LYS A 161 -6.11 -7.03 2.02
CA LYS A 161 -5.02 -7.99 2.14
C LYS A 161 -3.69 -7.27 1.99
N PHE A 162 -2.93 -7.23 3.07
CA PHE A 162 -1.58 -6.68 3.08
C PHE A 162 -0.56 -7.68 2.54
N PHE A 163 0.51 -7.16 1.96
CA PHE A 163 1.67 -7.92 1.50
C PHE A 163 2.94 -7.09 1.67
N SER A 164 4.05 -7.75 1.97
CA SER A 164 5.36 -7.11 2.07
C SER A 164 5.89 -6.69 0.70
N VAL A 165 6.58 -5.56 0.65
CA VAL A 165 7.23 -5.06 -0.55
C VAL A 165 8.69 -4.71 -0.28
N LEU A 166 9.51 -4.81 -1.33
CA LEU A 166 10.88 -4.36 -1.33
C LEU A 166 10.89 -2.84 -1.31
N TYR A 167 11.56 -2.23 -0.33
CA TYR A 167 11.87 -0.82 -0.44
C TYR A 167 12.91 -0.63 -1.55
N ARG A 168 12.47 -0.15 -2.71
CA ARG A 168 13.35 0.60 -3.60
C ARG A 168 13.00 2.05 -3.35
N GLN A 169 13.97 2.90 -3.04
CA GLN A 169 13.76 4.34 -3.20
C GLN A 169 13.29 4.58 -4.64
N PRO A 170 12.10 5.12 -4.91
CA PRO A 170 12.10 6.34 -5.69
C PRO A 170 12.63 7.45 -4.78
N SER A 171 13.19 8.55 -5.26
CA SER A 171 13.26 9.75 -4.42
C SER A 171 11.82 10.22 -4.17
N PRO A 172 11.29 10.31 -2.92
CA PRO A 172 10.00 10.95 -2.72
C PRO A 172 10.08 12.04 -1.64
N GLU A 173 9.44 13.18 -1.90
CA GLU A 173 9.12 14.13 -0.85
C GLU A 173 8.26 13.43 0.20
N ILE A 174 8.73 13.46 1.46
CA ILE A 174 7.98 12.97 2.60
C ILE A 174 6.83 13.94 2.82
N ILE A 175 5.63 13.56 2.39
CA ILE A 175 4.42 14.31 2.74
C ILE A 175 4.10 13.99 4.20
N CYS A 176 4.46 14.91 5.10
CA CYS A 176 4.01 14.85 6.49
C CYS A 176 2.48 14.78 6.53
N SER A 177 1.95 13.78 7.24
CA SER A 177 0.51 13.49 7.36
C SER A 177 -0.26 14.54 8.19
N SER A 178 0.15 15.81 8.17
CA SER A 178 -0.52 16.93 8.83
C SER A 178 -1.72 17.50 8.04
N HIS A 179 -2.02 16.98 6.83
CA HIS A 179 -3.07 17.53 5.97
C HIS A 179 -4.41 16.78 5.97
N LEU A 180 -4.62 15.82 6.87
CA LEU A 180 -5.94 15.23 7.14
C LEU A 180 -6.60 15.90 8.36
N GLY A 181 -7.11 17.12 8.18
CA GLY A 181 -8.24 17.72 8.93
C GLY A 181 -8.07 18.11 10.43
N SER A 182 -7.86 19.42 10.65
CA SER A 182 -8.36 20.33 11.72
C SER A 182 -8.48 19.88 13.20
N GLY A 183 -7.71 20.52 14.08
CA GLY A 183 -8.15 20.86 15.46
C GLY A 183 -7.07 20.84 16.54
N ASN A 184 -6.59 22.04 16.92
CA ASN A 184 -5.85 22.43 18.13
C ASN A 184 -4.40 21.94 18.36
N GLU A 185 -3.51 22.94 18.27
CA GLU A 185 -2.24 23.20 19.00
C GLU A 185 -1.62 22.05 19.81
N ILE A 186 -0.46 21.57 19.36
CA ILE A 186 0.70 21.33 20.23
C ILE A 186 1.97 21.80 19.49
N GLN A 187 2.74 22.66 20.16
CA GLN A 187 3.93 23.34 19.67
C GLN A 187 5.08 22.40 19.30
N ALA A 188 5.91 22.93 18.40
CA ALA A 188 7.00 22.29 17.71
C ALA A 188 8.26 22.07 18.56
N GLU A 189 8.74 20.83 18.62
CA GLU A 189 10.16 20.52 18.93
C GLU A 189 10.77 19.48 17.96
N GLY A 190 10.00 18.90 17.04
CA GLY A 190 10.49 17.85 16.13
C GLY A 190 11.22 18.33 14.87
N SER A 191 11.12 19.62 14.51
CA SER A 191 11.65 20.14 13.24
C SER A 191 13.17 20.29 13.23
N ILE A 192 13.79 20.44 14.41
CA ILE A 192 15.22 20.80 14.52
C ILE A 192 16.14 19.57 14.36
N LEU A 193 15.59 18.35 14.51
CA LEU A 193 16.39 17.12 14.46
C LEU A 193 16.63 16.62 13.02
N TRP A 194 15.72 16.92 12.08
CA TRP A 194 15.80 16.44 10.69
C TRP A 194 16.70 17.30 9.80
N ASP A 195 16.81 18.61 10.08
CA ASP A 195 17.71 19.50 9.36
C ASP A 195 19.19 19.19 9.66
N LYS A 196 19.50 18.76 10.90
CA LYS A 196 20.88 18.39 11.30
C LYS A 196 21.38 17.11 10.61
N LEU A 197 20.52 16.11 10.42
CA LEU A 197 20.90 14.86 9.75
C LEU A 197 21.10 15.02 8.24
N SER A 198 20.48 16.04 7.64
CA SER A 198 20.64 16.36 6.22
C SER A 198 21.98 17.06 5.94
N GLN A 199 22.52 17.81 6.90
CA GLN A 199 23.82 18.47 6.78
C GLN A 199 25.00 17.50 6.95
N GLU A 200 24.89 16.47 7.80
CA GLU A 200 25.97 15.50 8.01
C GLU A 200 26.15 14.53 6.82
N ALA A 201 25.13 14.32 6.00
CA ALA A 201 25.21 13.47 4.80
C ALA A 201 25.85 14.17 3.58
N LEU A 202 26.03 15.49 3.61
CA LEU A 202 26.65 16.27 2.53
C LEU A 202 28.14 16.57 2.75
N CYS A 203 28.70 16.20 3.90
CA CYS A 203 30.11 16.44 4.26
C CYS A 203 30.92 15.15 4.49
N ALA A 204 30.42 13.99 4.05
CA ALA A 204 31.12 12.69 4.13
C ALA A 204 31.49 12.15 2.73
#